data_AF-A0A8T5DW90-F1
#
_entry.id   AF-A0A8T5DW90-F1
#
_cell.length_a   1.000
_cell.length_b   1.000
_cell.length_c   1.000
_cell.angle_alpha   90.00
_cell.angle_beta   90.00
_cell.angle_gamma   90.00
#
_symmetry.space_group_name_H-M   'P 1'
#
loop_
_entity.id
_entity.type
_entity.pdbx_description
1 polymer ?
#
loop_
_entity_poly.entity_id
_entity_poly.type
_entity_poly.pdbx_seq_one_letter_code
_entity_poly.pdbx_strand_id
1 'polypeptide(L)'
;MNKKGQAAMEFLMTYGWAILVVLVAVATLSYFGVLDNKGMIPSKCLFSAPVPCVDHSFDLGNEKLTLAMRNNNGFPVEITNSISISSGCSSPTINTINDLVPPQTIANNEIAKIEITCGGLSSGKFKSDVTLIYNNPNTGLNHSHVGEIVDRLE
;
A
#
# COMPACT_ATOMS: atom_id res chain seq x y z
N MET A 1 29.40 56.05 -11.04
CA MET A 1 29.28 54.67 -11.53
C MET A 1 27.95 54.09 -11.05
N ASN A 2 26.88 54.21 -11.86
CA ASN A 2 25.51 53.72 -11.51
C ASN A 2 24.73 53.36 -12.80
N LYS A 3 25.34 52.63 -13.74
CA LYS A 3 24.68 52.20 -15.00
C LYS A 3 24.22 50.74 -15.01
N LYS A 4 24.49 49.97 -13.95
CA LYS A 4 24.18 48.53 -13.89
C LYS A 4 22.70 48.23 -13.59
N GLY A 5 22.06 49.03 -12.73
CA GLY A 5 20.64 48.86 -12.39
C GLY A 5 19.68 49.28 -13.52
N GLN A 6 20.09 50.26 -14.34
CA GLN A 6 19.25 50.78 -15.42
C GLN A 6 19.09 49.77 -16.56
N ALA A 7 20.17 49.07 -16.93
CA ALA A 7 20.10 47.98 -17.91
C ALA A 7 19.26 46.81 -17.40
N ALA A 8 19.41 46.41 -16.12
CA ALA A 8 18.64 45.33 -15.53
C ALA A 8 17.12 45.61 -15.48
N MET A 9 16.72 46.88 -15.28
CA MET A 9 15.32 47.30 -15.29
C MET A 9 14.69 47.24 -16.70
N GLU A 10 15.46 47.54 -17.76
CA GLU A 10 14.98 47.41 -19.15
C GLU A 10 14.81 45.94 -19.58
N PHE A 11 15.71 45.06 -19.14
CA PHE A 11 15.55 43.62 -19.36
C PHE A 11 14.33 43.06 -18.61
N LEU A 12 14.09 43.48 -17.37
CA LEU A 12 12.94 43.00 -16.60
C LEU A 12 11.60 43.50 -17.16
N MET A 13 11.56 44.71 -17.73
CA MET A 13 10.33 45.26 -18.32
C MET A 13 9.96 44.62 -19.67
N THR A 14 10.95 44.26 -20.48
CA THR A 14 10.72 43.67 -21.83
C THR A 14 10.42 42.18 -21.80
N TYR A 15 10.98 41.45 -20.84
CA TYR A 15 10.69 40.03 -20.62
C TYR A 15 9.73 39.77 -19.45
N GLY A 16 9.32 40.83 -18.74
CA GLY A 16 8.41 40.78 -17.59
C GLY A 16 7.03 40.22 -17.92
N TRP A 17 6.53 40.47 -19.13
CA TRP A 17 5.27 39.86 -19.57
C TRP A 17 5.43 38.35 -19.82
N ALA A 18 6.60 37.90 -20.27
CA ALA A 18 6.87 36.50 -20.53
C ALA A 18 6.90 35.69 -19.22
N ILE A 19 7.55 36.21 -18.17
CA ILE A 19 7.53 35.56 -16.85
C ILE A 19 6.12 35.53 -16.24
N LEU A 20 5.30 36.57 -16.44
CA LEU A 20 3.91 36.59 -15.98
C LEU A 20 3.06 35.51 -16.66
N VAL A 21 3.20 35.35 -17.98
CA VAL A 21 2.49 34.29 -18.73
C VAL A 21 2.87 32.90 -18.21
N VAL A 22 4.15 32.65 -17.96
CA VAL A 22 4.62 31.37 -17.41
C VAL A 22 4.06 31.12 -16.00
N LEU A 23 4.05 32.14 -15.13
CA LEU A 23 3.49 32.01 -13.78
C LEU A 23 1.99 31.72 -13.81
N VAL A 24 1.23 32.37 -14.71
CA VAL A 24 -0.20 32.09 -14.89
C VAL A 24 -0.41 30.66 -15.41
N ALA A 25 0.42 30.19 -16.35
CA ALA A 25 0.35 28.82 -16.83
C ALA A 25 0.62 27.78 -15.72
N VAL A 26 1.64 27.99 -14.89
CA VAL A 26 1.93 27.09 -13.75
C VAL A 26 0.83 27.15 -12.70
N ALA A 27 0.31 28.36 -12.40
CA ALA A 27 -0.78 28.53 -11.45
C ALA A 27 -2.07 27.83 -11.91
N THR A 28 -2.40 27.94 -13.20
CA THR A 28 -3.57 27.26 -13.78
C THR A 28 -3.39 25.74 -13.82
N LEU A 29 -2.22 25.22 -14.21
CA LEU A 29 -1.93 23.79 -14.18
C LEU A 29 -1.97 23.20 -12.75
N SER A 30 -1.47 23.96 -11.78
CA SER A 30 -1.57 23.61 -10.35
C SER A 30 -3.01 23.63 -9.86
N TYR A 31 -3.79 24.66 -10.24
CA TYR A 31 -5.21 24.77 -9.90
C TYR A 31 -6.05 23.62 -10.46
N PHE A 32 -5.78 23.20 -11.70
CA PHE A 32 -6.44 22.05 -12.32
C PHE A 32 -5.92 20.69 -11.83
N GLY A 33 -4.95 20.67 -10.91
CA GLY A 33 -4.44 19.42 -10.34
C GLY A 33 -3.69 18.54 -11.34
N VAL A 34 -3.22 19.09 -12.48
CA VAL A 34 -2.43 18.34 -13.49
C VAL A 34 -1.10 17.88 -12.91
N LEU A 35 -0.57 18.61 -11.92
CA LEU A 35 0.62 18.23 -11.15
C LEU A 35 0.32 17.28 -9.99
N ASP A 36 -0.96 17.04 -9.69
CA ASP A 36 -1.40 16.26 -8.56
C ASP A 36 -1.57 14.80 -8.99
N ASN A 37 -0.48 14.02 -8.90
CA ASN A 37 -0.45 12.57 -9.17
C ASN A 37 -1.23 11.75 -8.11
N LYS A 38 -2.33 12.28 -7.58
CA LYS A 38 -3.18 11.63 -6.56
C LYS A 38 -3.89 10.38 -7.07
N GLY A 39 -3.99 10.19 -8.39
CA GLY A 39 -4.70 9.08 -9.03
C GLY A 39 -3.85 7.86 -9.40
N MET A 40 -2.53 7.89 -9.24
CA MET A 40 -1.64 6.81 -9.69
C MET A 40 -0.92 6.15 -8.51
N ILE A 41 -1.65 5.73 -7.49
CA ILE A 41 -1.10 4.76 -6.54
C ILE A 41 -1.51 3.41 -7.09
N PRO A 42 -0.59 2.68 -7.74
CA PRO A 42 -0.91 1.33 -8.15
C PRO A 42 -1.17 0.51 -6.89
N SER A 43 -2.25 -0.27 -6.89
CA SER A 43 -2.47 -1.28 -5.87
C SER A 43 -1.33 -2.31 -5.95
N LYS A 44 -0.67 -2.53 -4.83
CA LYS A 44 0.51 -3.41 -4.71
C LYS A 44 0.41 -4.19 -3.41
N CYS A 45 0.52 -5.51 -3.54
CA CYS A 45 0.75 -6.41 -2.41
C CYS A 45 2.12 -7.05 -2.61
N LEU A 46 3.12 -6.56 -1.87
CA LEU A 46 4.52 -6.97 -1.98
C LEU A 46 4.87 -7.90 -0.84
N PHE A 47 4.76 -9.21 -1.10
CA PHE A 47 5.32 -10.24 -0.24
C PHE A 47 6.41 -10.97 -1.01
N SER A 48 7.60 -11.03 -0.45
CA SER A 48 8.70 -11.82 -1.02
C SER A 48 8.37 -13.32 -0.97
N ALA A 49 9.06 -14.09 -1.80
CA ALA A 49 9.18 -15.53 -1.54
C ALA A 49 9.71 -15.75 -0.12
N PRO A 50 9.22 -16.77 0.62
CA PRO A 50 8.51 -17.97 0.14
C PRO A 50 6.97 -17.92 0.13
N VAL A 51 6.33 -16.84 0.58
CA VAL A 51 4.86 -16.74 0.61
C VAL A 51 4.40 -15.50 -0.17
N PRO A 52 4.46 -15.52 -1.52
CA PRO A 52 4.08 -14.37 -2.32
C PRO A 52 2.57 -14.09 -2.24
N CYS A 53 2.24 -12.80 -2.27
CA CYS A 53 0.87 -12.33 -2.38
C CYS A 53 0.41 -12.43 -3.83
N VAL A 54 -0.71 -13.11 -4.04
CA VAL A 54 -1.34 -13.30 -5.35
C VAL A 54 -2.32 -12.17 -5.61
N ASP A 55 -3.14 -11.84 -4.60
CA ASP A 55 -4.18 -10.82 -4.72
C ASP A 55 -4.57 -10.26 -3.35
N HIS A 56 -5.23 -9.11 -3.35
CA HIS A 56 -5.76 -8.47 -2.14
C HIS A 56 -7.04 -7.71 -2.45
N SER A 57 -7.96 -7.66 -1.49
CA SER A 57 -9.20 -6.91 -1.59
C SER A 57 -9.57 -6.30 -0.25
N PHE A 58 -10.14 -5.11 -0.28
CA PHE A 58 -10.65 -4.42 0.89
C PHE A 58 -12.17 -4.25 0.80
N ASP A 59 -12.86 -4.40 1.92
CA ASP A 59 -14.27 -4.09 2.10
C ASP A 59 -14.42 -3.12 3.27
N LEU A 60 -14.63 -1.84 2.95
CA LEU A 60 -14.82 -0.78 3.95
C LEU A 60 -16.12 -0.94 4.75
N GLY A 61 -17.15 -1.57 4.19
CA GLY A 61 -18.46 -1.70 4.85
C GLY A 61 -18.42 -2.66 6.04
N ASN A 62 -17.58 -3.69 5.95
CA ASN A 62 -17.37 -4.68 7.02
C ASN A 62 -15.98 -4.56 7.68
N GLU A 63 -15.20 -3.56 7.30
CA GLU A 63 -13.81 -3.35 7.71
C GLU A 63 -12.92 -4.61 7.53
N LYS A 64 -13.06 -5.27 6.38
CA LYS A 64 -12.36 -6.53 6.06
C LYS A 64 -11.25 -6.32 5.05
N LEU A 65 -10.12 -6.97 5.29
CA LEU A 65 -9.00 -7.14 4.37
C LEU A 65 -8.89 -8.62 4.00
N THR A 66 -9.06 -8.95 2.73
CA THR A 66 -8.84 -10.30 2.20
C THR A 66 -7.52 -10.37 1.48
N LEU A 67 -6.64 -11.28 1.90
CA LEU A 67 -5.34 -11.54 1.27
C LEU A 67 -5.34 -12.93 0.65
N ALA A 68 -5.04 -13.03 -0.64
CA ALA A 68 -4.77 -14.29 -1.29
C ALA A 68 -3.25 -14.49 -1.36
N MET A 69 -2.72 -15.45 -0.63
CA MET A 69 -1.29 -15.76 -0.58
C MET A 69 -1.03 -17.18 -1.05
N ARG A 70 0.05 -17.39 -1.80
CA ARG A 70 0.47 -18.74 -2.20
C ARG A 70 1.57 -19.24 -1.30
N ASN A 71 1.45 -20.48 -0.81
CA ASN A 71 2.55 -21.13 -0.11
C ASN A 71 3.57 -21.67 -1.14
N ASN A 72 4.81 -21.18 -1.13
CA ASN A 72 5.91 -21.68 -1.95
C ASN A 72 7.14 -22.10 -1.12
N ASN A 73 6.92 -22.49 0.15
CA ASN A 73 8.01 -22.96 1.04
C ASN A 73 8.54 -24.36 0.70
N GLY A 74 7.85 -25.13 -0.17
CA GLY A 74 8.20 -26.54 -0.44
C GLY A 74 7.69 -27.52 0.61
N PHE A 75 7.05 -27.04 1.69
CA PHE A 75 6.41 -27.82 2.74
C PHE A 75 5.07 -27.18 3.14
N PRO A 76 4.14 -27.94 3.75
CA PRO A 76 2.88 -27.37 4.25
C PRO A 76 3.15 -26.35 5.35
N VAL A 77 2.37 -25.29 5.40
CA VAL A 77 2.49 -24.20 6.38
C VAL A 77 1.19 -24.07 7.15
N GLU A 78 1.28 -24.01 8.48
CA GLU A 78 0.13 -23.80 9.35
C GLU A 78 0.03 -22.32 9.73
N ILE A 79 -1.10 -21.70 9.44
CA ILE A 79 -1.34 -20.29 9.79
C ILE A 79 -2.27 -20.25 10.99
N THR A 80 -1.79 -19.59 12.04
CA THR A 80 -2.52 -19.32 13.30
C THR A 80 -3.15 -17.93 13.26
N ASN A 81 -4.04 -17.62 14.18
CA ASN A 81 -4.70 -16.31 14.33
C ASN A 81 -3.78 -15.15 14.79
N SER A 82 -2.49 -15.21 14.47
CA SER A 82 -1.50 -14.21 14.88
C SER A 82 -1.01 -13.42 13.66
N ILE A 83 -1.47 -12.17 13.57
CA ILE A 83 -1.11 -11.21 12.52
C ILE A 83 -0.88 -9.84 13.15
N SER A 84 0.04 -9.05 12.59
CA SER A 84 0.18 -7.65 12.96
C SER A 84 0.28 -6.76 11.72
N ILE A 85 -0.33 -5.57 11.81
CA ILE A 85 -0.35 -4.57 10.75
C ILE A 85 0.13 -3.25 11.37
N SER A 86 1.13 -2.62 10.75
CA SER A 86 1.86 -1.48 11.35
C SER A 86 1.05 -0.17 11.38
N SER A 87 0.15 0.04 10.42
CA SER A 87 -0.65 1.27 10.30
C SER A 87 -1.94 1.04 9.51
N GLY A 88 -2.96 1.89 9.75
CA GLY A 88 -4.23 1.87 9.00
C GLY A 88 -5.23 0.80 9.42
N CYS A 89 -4.87 -0.07 10.36
CA CYS A 89 -5.74 -1.11 10.92
C CYS A 89 -5.55 -1.18 12.43
N SER A 90 -6.63 -1.11 13.20
CA SER A 90 -6.63 -1.35 14.64
C SER A 90 -7.12 -2.77 14.94
N SER A 91 -6.43 -3.47 15.84
CA SER A 91 -6.79 -4.84 16.25
C SER A 91 -6.97 -5.84 15.09
N PRO A 92 -5.95 -6.06 14.23
CA PRO A 92 -6.05 -7.04 13.14
C PRO A 92 -6.32 -8.44 13.70
N THR A 93 -7.36 -9.11 13.20
CA THR A 93 -7.74 -10.47 13.60
C THR A 93 -8.07 -11.31 12.38
N ILE A 94 -7.59 -12.55 12.32
CA ILE A 94 -7.90 -13.46 11.22
C ILE A 94 -9.23 -14.14 11.53
N ASN A 95 -10.24 -13.89 10.71
CA ASN A 95 -11.55 -14.53 10.83
C ASN A 95 -11.51 -15.94 10.25
N THR A 96 -11.06 -16.04 9.00
CA THR A 96 -11.10 -17.27 8.22
C THR A 96 -9.86 -17.39 7.35
N ILE A 97 -9.50 -18.64 7.07
CA ILE A 97 -8.50 -19.05 6.10
C ILE A 97 -9.18 -20.09 5.20
N ASN A 98 -9.34 -19.80 3.92
CA ASN A 98 -10.11 -20.63 2.98
C ASN A 98 -11.53 -20.96 3.50
N ASP A 99 -12.21 -19.95 4.04
CA ASP A 99 -13.57 -20.06 4.63
C ASP A 99 -13.66 -20.93 5.89
N LEU A 100 -12.52 -21.33 6.46
CA LEU A 100 -12.42 -22.14 7.68
C LEU A 100 -11.80 -21.34 8.83
N VAL A 101 -12.18 -21.66 10.06
CA VAL A 101 -11.64 -21.00 11.26
C VAL A 101 -10.17 -21.45 11.48
N PRO A 102 -9.23 -20.53 11.79
CA PRO A 102 -7.84 -20.88 12.12
C PRO A 102 -7.74 -21.78 13.37
N PRO A 103 -6.67 -22.61 13.50
CA PRO A 103 -5.54 -22.73 12.57
C PRO A 103 -5.88 -23.57 11.33
N GLN A 104 -5.25 -23.23 10.20
CA GLN A 104 -5.40 -23.98 8.94
C GLN A 104 -4.02 -24.31 8.36
N THR A 105 -3.90 -25.53 7.82
CA THR A 105 -2.69 -25.99 7.14
C THR A 105 -2.85 -25.81 5.63
N ILE A 106 -1.93 -25.09 5.02
CA ILE A 106 -1.90 -24.78 3.59
C ILE A 106 -0.83 -25.64 2.93
N ALA A 107 -1.23 -26.47 1.97
CA ALA A 107 -0.30 -27.34 1.26
C ALA A 107 0.69 -26.52 0.41
N ASN A 108 1.79 -27.15 0.01
CA ASN A 108 2.73 -26.50 -0.90
C ASN A 108 2.04 -26.18 -2.24
N ASN A 109 2.30 -24.99 -2.78
CA ASN A 109 1.73 -24.41 -4.00
C ASN A 109 0.21 -24.08 -3.94
N GLU A 110 -0.42 -24.28 -2.79
CA GLU A 110 -1.82 -23.91 -2.56
C GLU A 110 -1.95 -22.42 -2.28
N ILE A 111 -3.10 -21.84 -2.65
CA ILE A 111 -3.45 -20.45 -2.37
C ILE A 111 -4.35 -20.43 -1.14
N ALA A 112 -3.93 -19.70 -0.12
CA ALA A 112 -4.71 -19.41 1.08
C ALA A 112 -5.38 -18.04 0.94
N LYS A 113 -6.70 -18.00 1.07
CA LYS A 113 -7.48 -16.78 1.21
C LYS A 113 -7.65 -16.48 2.69
N ILE A 114 -7.01 -15.42 3.17
CA ILE A 114 -7.05 -15.01 4.58
C ILE A 114 -7.94 -13.78 4.69
N GLU A 115 -9.04 -13.90 5.43
CA GLU A 115 -9.90 -12.78 5.76
C GLU A 115 -9.51 -12.22 7.12
N ILE A 116 -9.16 -10.93 7.14
CA ILE A 116 -8.70 -10.20 8.31
C ILE A 116 -9.72 -9.10 8.62
N THR A 117 -10.25 -9.07 9.83
CA THR A 117 -10.99 -7.90 10.33
C THR A 117 -10.01 -6.88 10.86
N CYS A 118 -10.20 -5.63 10.48
CA CYS A 118 -9.36 -4.53 10.86
C CYS A 118 -10.22 -3.33 11.28
N GLY A 119 -10.18 -2.92 12.54
CA GLY A 119 -10.95 -1.76 12.99
C GLY A 119 -10.42 -0.46 12.39
N GLY A 120 -11.32 0.46 12.01
CA GLY A 120 -10.96 1.82 11.63
C GLY A 120 -10.43 1.96 10.21
N LEU A 121 -10.80 1.04 9.31
CA LEU A 121 -10.57 1.21 7.88
C LEU A 121 -11.35 2.44 7.39
N SER A 122 -10.67 3.32 6.68
CA SER A 122 -11.28 4.53 6.11
C SER A 122 -10.87 4.72 4.66
N SER A 123 -11.75 5.34 3.87
CA SER A 123 -11.48 5.68 2.48
C SER A 123 -10.23 6.55 2.39
N GLY A 124 -9.29 6.21 1.51
CA GLY A 124 -8.04 6.94 1.37
C GLY A 124 -6.86 6.07 0.99
N LYS A 125 -5.66 6.62 1.16
CA LYS A 125 -4.42 5.88 0.88
C LYS A 125 -4.15 4.94 2.04
N PHE A 126 -4.12 3.65 1.77
CA PHE A 126 -3.74 2.63 2.72
C PHE A 126 -2.31 2.17 2.41
N LYS A 127 -1.42 2.36 3.37
CA LYS A 127 -0.04 1.90 3.31
C LYS A 127 0.30 1.27 4.65
N SER A 128 0.64 -0.01 4.66
CA SER A 128 0.96 -0.73 5.88
C SER A 128 1.90 -1.90 5.63
N ASP A 129 2.72 -2.20 6.63
CA ASP A 129 3.48 -3.44 6.68
C ASP A 129 2.64 -4.49 7.40
N VAL A 130 2.50 -5.66 6.79
CA VAL A 130 1.74 -6.80 7.31
C VAL A 130 2.72 -7.90 7.66
N THR A 131 2.69 -8.33 8.92
CA THR A 131 3.50 -9.44 9.42
C THR A 131 2.62 -10.66 9.65
N LEU A 132 2.84 -11.69 8.85
CA LEU A 132 2.20 -12.99 8.98
C LEU A 132 3.09 -13.92 9.80
N ILE A 133 2.54 -14.52 10.85
CA ILE A 133 3.22 -15.56 11.63
C ILE A 133 2.63 -16.91 11.23
N TYR A 134 3.50 -17.83 10.86
CA TYR A 134 3.11 -19.19 10.48
C TYR A 134 4.05 -20.23 11.08
N ASN A 135 3.52 -21.42 11.32
CA ASN A 135 4.24 -22.56 11.87
C ASN A 135 4.55 -23.59 10.77
N ASN A 136 5.70 -24.24 10.87
CA ASN A 136 5.99 -25.42 10.07
C ASN A 136 5.54 -26.68 10.86
N PRO A 137 4.48 -27.39 10.44
CA PRO A 137 3.97 -28.56 11.16
C PRO A 137 4.97 -29.72 11.24
N ASN A 138 5.98 -29.77 10.35
CA ASN A 138 6.99 -30.82 10.35
C ASN A 138 8.09 -30.57 11.40
N THR A 139 8.39 -29.31 11.73
CA THR A 139 9.49 -28.94 12.64
C THR A 139 9.01 -28.28 13.93
N GLY A 140 7.76 -27.81 13.97
CA GLY A 140 7.20 -27.04 15.09
C GLY A 140 7.80 -25.63 15.24
N LEU A 141 8.54 -25.14 14.24
CA LEU A 141 9.16 -23.82 14.27
C LEU A 141 8.22 -22.75 13.74
N ASN A 142 8.09 -21.66 14.50
CA ASN A 142 7.37 -20.47 14.09
C ASN A 142 8.28 -19.58 13.24
N HIS A 143 7.76 -19.15 12.10
CA HIS A 143 8.38 -18.19 11.21
C HIS A 143 7.49 -16.95 11.11
N SER A 144 8.14 -15.79 10.96
CA SER A 144 7.48 -14.52 10.74
C SER A 144 7.87 -14.01 9.36
N HIS A 145 6.88 -13.56 8.59
CA HIS A 145 7.09 -13.06 7.24
C HIS A 145 6.41 -11.71 7.07
N VAL A 146 7.19 -10.72 6.68
CA VAL A 146 6.75 -9.33 6.53
C VAL A 146 6.52 -9.04 5.05
N GLY A 147 5.42 -8.38 4.74
CA GLY A 147 5.12 -7.84 3.42
C GLY A 147 4.57 -6.42 3.52
N GLU A 148 4.52 -5.71 2.41
CA GLU A 148 4.01 -4.36 2.31
C GLU A 148 2.74 -4.37 1.45
N ILE A 149 1.69 -3.68 1.92
CA ILE A 149 0.46 -3.48 1.16
C ILE A 149 0.27 -1.98 0.95
N VAL A 150 0.09 -1.60 -0.31
CA VAL A 150 -0.19 -0.24 -0.72
C VAL A 150 -1.41 -0.27 -1.62
N ASP A 151 -2.48 0.36 -1.19
CA ASP A 151 -3.71 0.46 -1.98
C ASP A 151 -4.44 1.78 -1.71
N ARG A 152 -5.41 2.10 -2.55
CA ARG A 152 -6.34 3.19 -2.32
C ARG A 152 -7.73 2.63 -2.06
N LEU A 153 -8.22 2.83 -0.84
CA LEU A 153 -9.54 2.44 -0.40
C LEU A 153 -10.55 3.47 -0.92
N GLU A 154 -11.55 3.00 -1.66
CA GLU A 154 -12.66 3.82 -2.20
C GLU A 154 -13.90 3.71 -1.33
#